data_AF-A0A6C0AWZ3-F1
#
_entry.id   AF-A0A6C0AWZ3-F1
#
_cell.length_a   1.000
_cell.length_b   1.000
_cell.length_c   1.000
_cell.angle_alpha   90.00
_cell.angle_beta   90.00
_cell.angle_gamma   90.00
#
_symmetry.space_group_name_H-M   'P 1'
#
loop_
_entity.id
_entity.type
_entity.pdbx_description
1 polymer ?
#
loop_
_entity_poly.entity_id
_entity_poly.type
_entity_poly.pdbx_seq_one_letter_code
_entity_poly.pdbx_strand_id
1 'polypeptide(L)'
;MDFIKPSLTENTTKYYIRKSLTEVRQFKDKYITIFVNILLLLILIGAISGFLLFKYKGKLTPQEKVIKEREKKQYLFKKLQEYSYEKQKNSQNLITNLPMIYP
;
A
#
# COMPACT_ATOMS: atom_id res chain seq x y z
N MET A 1 -50.00 43.59 31.31
CA MET A 1 -49.06 44.57 30.75
C MET A 1 -47.68 44.12 31.18
N ASP A 2 -46.94 43.45 30.30
CA ASP A 2 -45.62 42.93 30.64
C ASP A 2 -44.65 44.10 30.80
N PHE A 3 -44.12 44.25 32.02
CA PHE A 3 -43.16 45.30 32.35
C PHE A 3 -41.83 45.00 31.64
N ILE A 4 -41.59 45.69 30.53
CA ILE A 4 -40.30 45.68 29.83
C ILE A 4 -39.31 46.45 30.71
N LYS A 5 -38.36 45.74 31.32
CA LYS A 5 -37.29 46.38 32.10
C LYS A 5 -36.47 47.29 31.18
N PRO A 6 -36.33 48.59 31.49
CA PRO A 6 -35.56 49.49 30.65
C PRO A 6 -34.10 49.02 30.61
N SER A 7 -33.60 48.84 29.40
CA SER A 7 -32.24 48.44 29.09
C SER A 7 -31.62 49.54 28.25
N LEU A 8 -30.37 49.95 28.56
CA LEU A 8 -29.63 50.93 27.76
C LEU A 8 -29.30 50.43 26.34
N THR A 9 -29.57 49.16 26.06
CA THR A 9 -29.39 48.56 24.73
C THR A 9 -30.72 48.13 24.16
N GLU A 10 -30.94 48.46 22.90
CA GLU A 10 -32.10 48.02 22.14
C GLU A 10 -32.05 46.49 21.95
N ASN A 11 -33.15 45.80 22.24
CA ASN A 11 -33.25 44.34 22.12
C ASN A 11 -32.96 43.86 20.70
N THR A 12 -33.37 44.64 19.69
CA THR A 12 -33.12 44.41 18.26
C THR A 12 -31.62 44.33 17.97
N THR A 13 -30.88 45.37 18.33
CA THR A 13 -29.43 45.45 18.13
C THR A 13 -28.69 44.34 18.86
N LYS A 14 -29.10 44.04 20.10
CA LYS A 14 -28.55 42.91 20.88
C LYS A 14 -28.80 41.55 20.20
N TYR A 15 -29.97 41.35 19.60
CA TYR A 15 -30.29 40.13 18.85
C TYR A 15 -29.42 40.00 17.61
N TYR A 16 -29.28 41.06 16.81
CA TYR A 16 -28.46 41.03 15.59
C TYR A 16 -26.99 40.74 15.88
N ILE A 17 -26.41 41.37 16.91
CA ILE A 17 -25.02 41.12 17.31
C ILE A 17 -24.84 39.66 17.73
N ARG A 18 -25.75 39.12 18.55
CA ARG A 18 -25.69 37.71 18.97
C ARG A 18 -25.78 36.76 17.79
N LYS A 19 -26.72 37.02 16.87
CA LYS A 19 -26.92 36.20 15.68
C LYS A 19 -25.68 36.23 14.77
N SER A 20 -25.11 37.40 14.52
CA SER A 20 -23.88 37.54 13.73
C SER A 20 -22.70 36.79 14.36
N LEU A 21 -22.50 36.88 15.69
CA LEU A 21 -21.46 36.12 16.38
C LEU A 21 -21.68 34.60 16.28
N THR A 22 -22.92 34.15 16.36
CA THR A 22 -23.26 32.73 16.16
C THR A 22 -22.98 32.27 14.74
N GLU A 23 -23.36 33.05 13.73
CA GLU A 23 -23.10 32.74 12.32
C GLU A 23 -21.60 32.69 12.00
N VAL A 24 -20.83 33.66 12.51
CA VAL A 24 -19.35 33.67 12.36
C VAL A 24 -18.73 32.43 13.00
N ARG A 25 -19.20 32.02 14.17
CA ARG A 25 -18.72 30.80 14.84
C ARG A 25 -19.05 29.55 14.02
N GLN A 26 -20.29 29.40 13.57
CA GLN A 26 -20.71 28.26 12.75
C GLN A 26 -19.92 28.17 11.44
N PHE A 27 -19.68 29.32 10.80
CA PHE A 27 -18.85 29.40 9.62
C PHE A 27 -17.42 28.90 9.92
N LYS A 28 -16.76 29.47 10.93
CA LYS A 28 -15.42 29.04 11.34
C LYS A 28 -15.36 27.54 11.63
N ASP A 29 -16.28 27.02 12.43
CA ASP A 29 -16.31 25.60 12.82
C ASP A 29 -16.50 24.69 11.60
N LYS A 30 -17.34 25.07 10.64
CA LYS A 30 -17.53 24.33 9.38
C LYS A 30 -16.25 24.29 8.55
N TYR A 31 -15.58 25.42 8.35
CA TYR A 31 -14.34 25.46 7.55
C TYR A 31 -13.20 24.71 8.22
N ILE A 32 -13.04 24.82 9.55
CA ILE A 32 -12.05 24.05 10.29
C ILE A 32 -12.33 22.56 10.14
N THR A 33 -13.59 22.13 10.28
CA THR A 33 -13.97 20.71 10.13
C THR A 33 -13.65 20.19 8.74
N ILE A 34 -14.02 20.94 7.68
CA ILE A 34 -13.72 20.58 6.29
C ILE A 34 -12.20 20.50 6.07
N PHE A 35 -11.45 21.49 6.54
CA PHE A 35 -9.99 21.51 6.40
C PHE A 35 -9.33 20.31 7.09
N VAL A 36 -9.73 20.00 8.33
CA VAL A 36 -9.22 18.84 9.07
C VAL A 36 -9.55 17.54 8.36
N ASN A 37 -10.76 17.39 7.83
CA ASN A 37 -11.14 16.20 7.07
C ASN A 37 -10.29 16.02 5.80
N ILE A 38 -10.04 17.10 5.05
CA ILE A 38 -9.16 17.07 3.87
C ILE A 38 -7.73 16.71 4.28
N LEU A 39 -7.22 17.31 5.36
CA LEU A 39 -5.88 17.03 5.88
C LEU A 39 -5.73 15.55 6.28
N LEU A 40 -6.71 15.00 7.00
CA LEU A 40 -6.72 13.59 7.39
C LEU A 40 -6.74 12.66 6.17
N LEU A 41 -7.52 13.00 5.14
CA LEU A 41 -7.58 12.24 3.90
C LEU A 41 -6.22 12.25 3.18
N LEU A 42 -5.56 13.41 3.08
CA LEU A 42 -4.24 13.53 2.49
C LEU A 42 -3.19 12.72 3.25
N ILE A 43 -3.23 12.74 4.59
CA ILE A 43 -2.35 11.91 5.42
C ILE A 43 -2.58 10.42 5.14
N LEU A 44 -3.84 9.99 5.02
CA LEU A 44 -4.18 8.60 4.73
C LEU A 44 -3.68 8.17 3.34
N ILE A 45 -3.90 8.99 2.31
CA ILE A 45 -3.36 8.72 0.96
C ILE A 45 -1.83 8.70 1.00
N GLY A 46 -1.20 9.64 1.71
CA GLY A 46 0.24 9.71 1.88
C GLY A 46 0.81 8.47 2.57
N ALA A 47 0.15 8.00 3.63
CA ALA A 47 0.54 6.79 4.36
C ALA A 47 0.40 5.54 3.48
N ILE A 48 -0.71 5.39 2.75
CA ILE A 48 -0.92 4.27 1.83
C ILE A 48 0.12 4.32 0.71
N SER A 49 0.32 5.49 0.10
CA SER A 49 1.27 5.66 -1.00
C SER A 49 2.71 5.42 -0.55
N GLY A 50 3.09 5.94 0.63
CA GLY A 50 4.39 5.71 1.24
C GLY A 50 4.62 4.23 1.58
N PHE A 51 3.61 3.57 2.16
CA PHE A 51 3.66 2.13 2.43
C PHE A 51 3.78 1.31 1.14
N LEU A 52 2.99 1.66 0.11
CA LEU A 52 3.07 1.01 -1.19
C LEU A 52 4.45 1.20 -1.78
N LEU A 53 4.99 2.43 -1.84
CA LEU A 53 6.32 2.73 -2.37
C LEU A 53 7.42 1.99 -1.62
N PHE A 54 7.38 1.95 -0.28
CA PHE A 54 8.34 1.19 0.52
C PHE A 54 8.30 -0.31 0.21
N LYS A 55 7.10 -0.88 0.05
CA LYS A 55 6.91 -2.29 -0.30
C LYS A 55 7.03 -2.55 -1.81
N TYR A 56 7.06 -1.51 -2.63
CA TYR A 56 7.04 -1.61 -4.09
C TYR A 56 8.42 -2.04 -4.57
N LYS A 57 8.63 -3.36 -4.68
CA LYS A 57 9.79 -3.94 -5.36
C LYS A 57 9.84 -3.67 -6.88
N GLY A 58 9.04 -2.75 -7.41
CA GLY A 58 8.96 -2.47 -8.83
C GLY A 58 8.24 -3.56 -9.63
N LYS A 59 7.73 -3.18 -10.82
CA LYS A 59 7.72 -4.14 -11.94
C LYS A 59 9.17 -4.31 -12.37
N LEU A 60 9.65 -5.55 -12.47
CA LEU A 60 10.99 -5.84 -13.03
C LEU A 60 11.17 -5.04 -14.30
N THR A 61 12.28 -4.31 -14.40
CA THR A 61 12.62 -3.64 -15.65
C THR A 61 12.67 -4.67 -16.78
N PRO A 62 12.39 -4.31 -18.04
CA PRO A 62 12.41 -5.26 -19.15
C PRO A 62 13.75 -6.03 -19.22
N GLN A 63 14.85 -5.39 -18.84
CA GLN A 63 16.17 -6.01 -18.72
C GLN A 63 16.23 -7.07 -17.63
N GLU A 64 15.79 -6.76 -16.40
CA GLU A 64 15.75 -7.72 -15.31
C GLU A 64 14.81 -8.90 -15.58
N LYS A 65 13.72 -8.67 -16.32
CA LYS A 65 12.80 -9.73 -16.75
C LYS A 65 13.51 -10.72 -17.69
N VAL A 66 14.27 -10.22 -18.66
CA VAL A 66 15.05 -11.06 -19.59
C VAL A 66 16.13 -11.84 -18.85
N ILE A 67 16.81 -11.21 -17.88
CA ILE A 67 17.81 -11.89 -17.04
C ILE A 67 17.17 -13.03 -16.24
N LYS A 68 16.05 -12.77 -15.54
CA LYS A 68 15.30 -13.81 -14.82
C LYS A 68 14.81 -14.93 -15.72
N GLU A 69 14.34 -14.62 -16.93
CA GLU A 69 13.92 -15.66 -17.88
C GLU A 69 15.09 -16.49 -18.38
N ARG A 70 16.26 -15.89 -18.61
CA ARG A 70 17.48 -16.62 -18.98
C ARG A 70 17.92 -17.55 -17.84
N GLU A 71 17.95 -17.06 -16.61
CA GLU A 71 18.29 -17.87 -15.41
C GLU A 71 17.33 -19.06 -15.25
N LYS A 72 16.02 -18.83 -15.39
CA LYS A 72 15.00 -19.90 -15.34
C LYS A 72 15.25 -20.95 -16.42
N LYS A 73 15.51 -20.54 -17.66
CA LYS A 73 15.80 -21.46 -18.77
C LYS A 73 17.07 -22.27 -18.50
N GLN A 74 18.13 -21.64 -18.02
CA GLN A 74 19.38 -22.31 -17.66
C GLN A 74 19.19 -23.33 -16.54
N TYR A 75 18.44 -22.98 -15.49
CA TYR A 75 18.11 -23.89 -14.41
C TYR A 75 17.37 -25.13 -14.92
N LEU A 76 16.36 -24.93 -15.78
CA LEU A 76 15.56 -26.01 -16.35
C LEU A 76 16.42 -26.93 -17.22
N PHE A 77 17.29 -26.37 -18.06
CA PHE A 77 18.22 -27.13 -18.87
C PHE A 77 19.18 -27.98 -18.03
N LYS A 78 19.76 -27.39 -16.98
CA LYS A 78 20.65 -28.10 -16.05
C LYS A 78 19.93 -29.27 -15.39
N LYS A 79 18.68 -29.06 -14.95
CA LYS A 79 17.87 -30.12 -14.32
C LYS A 79 17.51 -31.24 -15.28
N LEU A 80 17.18 -30.92 -16.53
CA LEU A 80 16.93 -31.94 -17.55
C LEU A 80 18.18 -32.76 -17.85
N GLN A 81 19.34 -32.12 -17.93
CA GLN A 81 20.62 -32.80 -18.14
C GLN A 81 20.96 -33.73 -16.97
N GLU A 82 20.84 -33.25 -15.73
CA GLU A 82 21.02 -34.04 -14.51
C GLU A 82 20.09 -35.25 -14.50
N TYR A 83 18.80 -35.05 -14.77
CA TYR A 83 17.82 -36.13 -14.86
C TYR A 83 18.15 -37.16 -15.95
N SER A 84 18.58 -36.71 -17.13
CA SER A 84 18.98 -37.61 -18.22
C SER A 84 20.22 -38.43 -17.86
N TYR A 85 21.18 -37.82 -17.17
CA TYR A 85 22.41 -38.46 -16.72
C TYR A 85 22.13 -39.49 -15.62
N GLU A 86 21.30 -39.15 -14.63
CA GLU A 86 20.84 -40.09 -13.60
C GLU A 86 20.08 -41.28 -14.21
N LYS A 87 19.20 -41.02 -15.18
CA LYS A 87 18.49 -42.07 -15.91
C LYS A 87 19.46 -43.00 -16.63
N GLN A 88 20.45 -42.46 -17.34
CA GLN A 88 21.48 -43.24 -18.03
C GLN A 88 22.33 -44.06 -17.05
N LYS A 89 22.76 -43.48 -15.92
CA LYS A 89 23.51 -44.16 -14.86
C LYS A 89 22.71 -45.33 -14.28
N ASN A 90 21.42 -45.13 -14.00
CA ASN A 90 20.54 -46.18 -13.51
C ASN A 90 20.34 -47.30 -14.54
N SER A 91 20.23 -46.96 -15.83
CA SER A 91 20.19 -47.95 -16.91
C SER A 91 21.51 -48.72 -17.07
N GLN A 92 22.66 -48.06 -16.89
CA GLN A 92 23.98 -48.71 -16.95
C GLN A 92 24.24 -49.66 -15.77
N ASN A 93 23.83 -49.27 -14.55
CA ASN A 93 23.86 -50.14 -13.36
C ASN A 93 23.04 -51.43 -13.56
N LEU A 94 22.00 -51.41 -14.39
CA LEU A 94 21.19 -52.59 -14.73
C LEU A 94 21.81 -53.47 -15.82
N ILE A 95 22.70 -52.93 -16.66
CA ILE A 95 23.35 -53.68 -17.75
C ILE A 95 24.64 -54.34 -17.28
N THR A 96 25.37 -53.74 -16.34
CA THR A 96 26.57 -54.36 -15.77
C THR A 96 26.21 -55.27 -14.59
N ASN A 97 25.77 -56.50 -14.89
CA ASN A 97 25.82 -57.65 -13.97
C ASN A 97 27.27 -58.08 -13.66
N LEU A 98 28.23 -57.15 -13.61
CA LEU A 98 29.60 -57.47 -13.24
C LEU A 98 29.75 -57.35 -11.72
N PRO A 99 30.11 -58.43 -11.01
CA PRO A 99 30.49 -58.32 -9.61
C PRO A 99 31.77 -57.48 -9.52
N MET A 100 31.75 -56.43 -8.69
CA MET A 100 32.98 -55.77 -8.28
C MET A 100 33.71 -56.73 -7.33
N ILE A 101 34.66 -57.49 -7.87
CA ILE A 101 35.63 -58.23 -7.07
C ILE A 101 36.63 -57.19 -6.55
N TYR A 102 36.57 -56.92 -5.26
CA TYR A 102 37.50 -56.05 -4.54
C TYR A 102 38.76 -56.87 -4.19
N PRO A 103 39.99 -56.42 -4.55
CA PRO A 103 41.23 -56.96 -3.99
C PRO A 103 41.54 -56.38 -2.60
#